data_AF-A0A1I3CQI8-F1
#
_entry.id   AF-A0A1I3CQI8-F1
#
_cell.length_a   1.000
_cell.length_b   1.000
_cell.length_c   1.000
_cell.angle_alpha   90.00
_cell.angle_beta   90.00
_cell.angle_gamma   90.00
#
_symmetry.space_group_name_H-M   'P 1'
#
loop_
_entity.id
_entity.type
_entity.pdbx_description
1 polymer ?
#
loop_
_entity_poly.entity_id
_entity_poly.type
_entity_poly.pdbx_seq_one_letter_code
_entity_poly.pdbx_strand_id
1 'polypeptide(L)' 'MTHVTIDNKKYVIIPEASYQELQKQAALKWKPDKTFSIEEACTHSKKLIHKWASEK' A
#
# COMPACT_ATOMS: atom_id res chain seq x y z
N MET A 1 5.66 25.06 6.20
CA MET A 1 5.25 24.52 4.89
C MET A 1 4.99 25.69 3.96
N THR A 2 5.82 25.83 2.93
CA THR A 2 5.71 26.94 1.97
C THR A 2 4.76 26.53 0.86
N HIS A 3 3.74 27.35 0.61
CA HIS A 3 2.74 27.10 -0.42
C HIS A 3 3.06 27.97 -1.63
N VAL A 4 3.03 27.38 -2.82
CA VAL A 4 3.23 28.09 -4.09
C VAL A 4 2.01 27.84 -4.96
N THR A 5 1.48 28.89 -5.56
CA THR A 5 0.37 28.76 -6.52
C THR A 5 0.92 28.99 -7.92
N ILE A 6 0.84 27.98 -8.78
CA ILE A 6 1.23 28.04 -10.20
C ILE A 6 0.00 27.65 -11.01
N ASP A 7 -0.39 28.44 -12.00
CA ASP A 7 -1.57 28.18 -12.86
C ASP A 7 -2.85 27.80 -12.09
N ASN A 8 -3.15 28.55 -11.03
CA ASN A 8 -4.31 28.36 -10.16
C ASN A 8 -4.34 27.00 -9.40
N LYS A 9 -3.23 26.25 -9.41
CA LYS A 9 -3.03 25.03 -8.63
C LYS A 9 -2.10 25.30 -7.44
N LYS A 10 -2.45 24.74 -6.29
CA LYS A 10 -1.68 24.89 -5.05
C LYS A 10 -0.66 23.75 -4.93
N TYR A 11 0.60 24.12 -4.79
CA TYR A 11 1.74 23.23 -4.56
C TYR A 11 2.33 23.50 -3.18
N VAL A 12 2.91 22.47 -2.58
CA VAL A 12 3.62 22.57 -1.30
C VAL A 12 5.08 22.23 -1.55
N ILE A 13 5.98 23.12 -1.16
CA ILE A 13 7.42 22.83 -1.18
C ILE A 13 7.75 22.09 0.11
N ILE A 14 8.31 20.90 -0.04
CA ILE A 14 8.79 20.07 1.06
C ILE A 14 10.25 19.69 0.85
N PRO A 15 11.04 19.54 1.93
CA PRO A 15 12.38 18.98 1.84
C PRO A 15 12.37 17.55 1.29
N GLU A 16 13.45 17.15 0.63
CA GLU A 16 13.55 15.82 -0.01
C GLU A 16 13.39 14.67 0.99
N ALA A 17 13.96 14.80 2.21
CA ALA A 17 13.82 13.81 3.27
C ALA A 17 12.33 13.55 3.60
N SER A 18 11.55 14.62 3.75
CA SER A 18 10.11 14.53 4.02
C SER A 18 9.32 13.97 2.83
N TYR A 19 9.76 14.24 1.60
CA TYR A 19 9.17 13.63 0.41
C TYR A 19 9.38 12.11 0.38
N GLN A 20 10.59 11.65 0.68
CA GLN A 20 10.89 10.20 0.75
C GLN A 20 10.09 9.50 1.85
N GLU A 21 9.88 10.14 3.00
CA GLU A 21 9.03 9.62 4.07
C GLU A 21 7.57 9.51 3.64
N LEU A 22 7.02 10.54 3.00
CA LEU A 22 5.65 10.53 2.46
C LEU A 22 5.48 9.46 1.37
N GLN A 23 6.49 9.27 0.52
CA GLN A 23 6.47 8.23 -0.50
C GLN A 23 6.47 6.83 0.13
N LYS A 24 7.27 6.61 1.17
CA LYS A 24 7.26 5.34 1.94
C LYS A 24 5.91 5.10 2.62
N GLN A 25 5.33 6.14 3.22
CA GLN A 25 4.00 6.06 3.85
C GLN A 25 2.89 5.82 2.83
N ALA A 26 2.99 6.35 1.61
CA ALA A 26 2.03 6.09 0.54
C ALA A 26 2.18 4.66 -0.03
N ALA A 27 3.41 4.16 -0.13
CA ALA A 27 3.68 2.80 -0.58
C ALA A 27 3.26 1.73 0.43
N LEU A 28 3.43 2.01 1.72
CA LEU A 28 2.85 1.22 2.81
C LEU A 28 1.35 1.47 2.80
N LYS A 29 0.56 0.58 2.19
CA LYS A 29 -0.91 0.68 2.22
C LYS A 29 -1.35 0.96 3.66
N TRP A 30 -2.23 1.95 3.82
CA TRP A 30 -2.74 2.48 5.11
C TRP A 30 -3.07 1.37 6.12
N LYS A 31 -3.53 0.22 5.63
CA LYS A 31 -3.74 -0.99 6.42
C LYS A 31 -2.73 -2.03 5.96
N PRO A 32 -1.80 -2.47 6.81
CA PRO A 32 -1.05 -3.67 6.49
C PRO A 32 -2.06 -4.79 6.24
N ASP A 33 -2.02 -5.37 5.04
CA ASP A 33 -2.74 -6.62 4.78
C ASP A 33 -2.30 -7.66 5.81
N LYS A 34 -3.18 -8.63 6.10
CA LYS A 34 -2.86 -9.68 7.08
C LYS A 34 -1.56 -10.38 6.67
N THR A 35 -0.50 -10.15 7.43
CA THR A 35 0.77 -10.85 7.24
C THR A 35 0.58 -12.28 7.69
N PHE A 36 0.57 -13.21 6.74
CA PHE A 36 0.57 -14.64 7.03
C PHE A 36 2.01 -15.11 7.26
N SER A 37 2.21 -16.05 8.19
CA SER A 37 3.40 -16.90 8.16
C SER A 37 3.39 -17.77 6.91
N ILE A 38 4.55 -18.29 6.49
CA ILE A 38 4.68 -19.13 5.28
C ILE A 38 3.71 -20.33 5.33
N GLU A 39 3.57 -20.96 6.48
CA GLU A 39 2.68 -22.11 6.68
C GLU A 39 1.20 -21.72 6.56
N GLU A 40 0.83 -20.56 7.12
CA GLU A 40 -0.53 -20.03 7.05
C GLU A 40 -0.88 -19.63 5.61
N ALA A 41 0.06 -19.04 4.88
CA ALA A 41 -0.11 -18.66 3.48
C ALA A 41 -0.30 -19.88 2.57
N CYS A 42 0.48 -20.94 2.78
CA CYS A 42 0.33 -22.21 2.06
C CYS A 42 -1.04 -22.86 2.33
N THR A 43 -1.49 -22.87 3.58
CA THR A 43 -2.78 -23.44 3.98
C THR A 43 -3.94 -22.62 3.41
N HIS A 44 -3.86 -21.29 3.50
CA HIS A 44 -4.86 -20.39 2.95
C HIS A 44 -4.98 -20.53 1.43
N SER A 45 -3.85 -20.61 0.72
CA SER A 45 -3.82 -20.78 -0.74
C SER A 45 -4.46 -22.10 -1.17
N LYS A 46 -4.12 -23.22 -0.51
CA LYS A 46 -4.73 -24.53 -0.78
C LYS A 46 -6.24 -24.52 -0.58
N LYS A 47 -6.72 -23.85 0.47
CA LYS A 47 -8.16 -23.70 0.74
C LYS A 47 -8.87 -22.92 -0.37
N LEU A 48 -8.27 -21.85 -0.87
CA LEU A 48 -8.82 -21.07 -1.98
C LEU A 48 -8.87 -21.88 -3.27
N ILE A 49 -7.79 -22.60 -3.60
CA ILE A 49 -7.72 -23.48 -4.78
C ILE A 49 -8.82 -24.55 -4.71
N HIS A 50 -9.01 -25.19 -3.55
CA HIS A 50 -10.04 -26.20 -3.39
C HIS A 50 -11.45 -25.62 -3.56
N LYS A 51 -11.71 -24.45 -2.97
CA LYS A 51 -12.98 -23.73 -3.14
C LYS A 51 -13.27 -23.43 -4.62
N TRP A 52 -12.28 -22.89 -5.35
CA TRP A 52 -12.40 -22.65 -6.79
C TRP A 52 -12.62 -23.91 -7.61
N ALA A 53 -11.97 -25.02 -7.25
CA ALA A 53 -12.17 -26.30 -7.92
C ALA A 53 -13.57 -26.88 -7.66
N SER A 54 -14.17 -26.56 -6.51
CA SER A 54 -15.51 -27.03 -6.10
C SER A 54 -16.65 -26.18 -6.69
N GLU A 55 -16.36 -24.95 -7.11
CA GLU A 55 -17.32 -24.04 -7.77
C GLU A 55 -17.47 -24.33 -9.28
N LYS A 56 -16.73 -25.32 -9.82
CA LYS A 56 -16.83 -25.82 -11.19
C LYS A 56 -17.69 -27.09 -11.27
#